data_AF-A0A8H6GGL5-F1
#
_entry.id   AF-A0A8H6GGL5-F1
#
_cell.length_a   1.000
_cell.length_b   1.000
_cell.length_c   1.000
_cell.angle_alpha   90.00
_cell.angle_beta   90.00
_cell.angle_gamma   90.00
#
_symmetry.space_group_name_H-M   'P 1'
#
loop_
_entity.id
_entity.type
_entity.pdbx_description
1 polymer ?
#
loop_
_entity_poly.entity_id
_entity_poly.type
_entity_poly.pdbx_seq_one_letter_code
_entity_poly.pdbx_strand_id
1 'polypeptide(L)'
;MYAIMREFLFCINLRQAFLLSPQYAKRISSRTVLFTSVPKECLDEGHIRSLFNGSAKIWIAGDTKQLDKIIQERDNVVMKLEKAEIEWIRLCNKERIKYETKTGNEAERATTSTSDPESGNIVTGRSCEDKRPTHRKGPLGLIGEKVDTIQWGRKKLKDLIPEAQSAQNKWLTGEYEKHTAFFVEFSTQYDAQVAFQTATHHRPLQLSPRFIGIKPNEVIWKSLNYSWWQVAIRRYVIYTAITGLVVFWALPATIVGIIAQTTMSTPMV
;
A
#
# COMPACT_ATOMS: atom_id res chain seq x y z
N MET A 1 -2.17 38.55 16.83
CA MET A 1 -0.75 38.17 17.02
C MET A 1 -0.53 37.37 18.32
N TYR A 2 -1.01 37.86 19.48
CA TYR A 2 -0.84 37.16 20.78
C TYR A 2 -1.34 35.71 20.80
N ALA A 3 -2.57 35.45 20.32
CA ALA A 3 -3.12 34.09 20.27
C ALA A 3 -2.25 33.13 19.43
N ILE A 4 -1.78 33.60 18.27
CA ILE A 4 -0.89 32.81 17.38
C ILE A 4 0.41 32.46 18.12
N MET A 5 1.02 33.43 18.81
CA MET A 5 2.26 33.19 19.54
C MET A 5 2.07 32.21 20.71
N ARG A 6 0.97 32.34 21.46
CA ARG A 6 0.62 31.41 22.54
C ARG A 6 0.46 29.98 22.02
N GLU A 7 -0.34 29.80 20.96
CA GLU A 7 -0.56 28.48 20.37
C GLU A 7 0.73 27.91 19.76
N PHE A 8 1.55 28.75 19.12
CA PHE A 8 2.83 28.32 18.56
C PHE A 8 3.80 27.82 19.65
N LEU A 9 3.91 28.55 20.76
CA LEU A 9 4.72 28.14 21.90
C LEU A 9 4.20 26.85 22.54
N PHE A 10 2.87 26.72 22.68
CA PHE A 10 2.23 25.49 23.13
C PHE A 10 2.54 24.30 22.20
N CYS A 11 2.44 24.48 20.89
CA CYS A 11 2.75 23.45 19.90
C CYS A 11 4.22 23.02 19.94
N ILE A 12 5.16 23.97 20.12
CA ILE A 12 6.58 23.65 20.29
C ILE A 12 6.80 22.81 21.54
N ASN A 13 6.25 23.24 22.68
CA ASN A 13 6.41 22.52 23.95
C ASN A 13 5.79 21.12 23.89
N LEU A 14 4.60 21.00 23.30
CA LEU A 14 3.93 19.71 23.11
C LEU A 14 4.73 18.79 22.20
N ARG A 15 5.27 19.31 21.09
CA ARG A 15 6.15 18.54 20.19
C ARG A 15 7.41 18.10 20.92
N GLN A 16 8.05 18.99 21.67
CA GLN A 16 9.26 18.66 22.42
C GLN A 16 8.99 17.58 23.48
N ALA A 17 7.92 17.72 24.26
CA ALA A 17 7.51 16.72 25.25
C ALA A 17 7.24 15.35 24.59
N PHE A 18 6.58 15.34 23.42
CA PHE A 18 6.35 14.12 22.66
C PHE A 18 7.66 13.48 22.16
N LEU A 19 8.57 14.26 21.58
CA LEU A 19 9.85 13.78 21.05
C LEU A 19 10.81 13.29 22.14
N LEU A 20 10.71 13.83 23.35
CA LEU A 20 11.49 13.41 24.53
C LEU A 20 10.89 12.18 25.23
N SER A 21 9.66 11.79 24.90
CA SER A 21 9.04 10.62 25.51
C SER A 21 9.86 9.35 25.23
N PRO A 22 10.03 8.45 26.23
CA PRO A 22 10.83 7.24 26.04
C PRO A 22 10.21 6.29 25.00
N GLN A 23 8.88 6.35 24.82
CA GLN A 23 8.16 5.58 23.80
C GLN A 23 8.56 6.03 22.39
N TYR A 24 8.68 7.34 22.16
CA TYR A 24 9.15 7.87 20.89
C TYR A 24 10.64 7.55 20.66
N ALA A 25 11.48 7.72 21.68
CA ALA A 25 12.93 7.52 21.56
C ALA A 25 13.32 6.06 21.27
N LYS A 26 12.57 5.08 21.77
CA LYS A 26 12.80 3.65 21.51
C LYS A 26 12.34 3.20 20.11
N ARG A 27 11.56 4.02 19.42
CA ARG A 27 10.96 3.66 18.15
C ARG A 27 12.01 3.53 17.05
N ILE A 28 11.87 2.56 16.15
CA ILE A 28 12.82 2.44 15.03
C ILE A 28 12.82 3.69 14.14
N SER A 29 11.63 4.25 13.87
CA SER A 29 11.49 5.43 13.02
C SER A 29 12.20 6.67 13.54
N SER A 30 12.34 6.84 14.86
CA SER A 30 13.03 8.02 15.44
C SER A 30 14.55 7.88 15.38
N ARG A 31 15.05 6.65 15.31
CA ARG A 31 16.48 6.32 15.21
C ARG A 31 16.94 6.09 13.77
N THR A 32 16.02 6.00 12.82
CA THR A 32 16.34 5.80 11.40
C THR A 32 16.28 7.12 10.63
N VAL A 33 17.32 7.38 9.84
CA VAL A 33 17.39 8.51 8.90
C VAL A 33 17.35 7.99 7.48
N LEU A 34 16.49 8.59 6.65
CA LEU A 34 16.42 8.36 5.21
C LEU A 34 17.23 9.42 4.48
N PHE A 35 18.18 8.98 3.67
CA PHE A 35 18.94 9.81 2.74
C PHE A 35 18.46 9.54 1.32
N THR A 36 18.11 10.59 0.58
CA THR A 36 17.66 10.50 -0.82
C THR A 36 18.60 11.24 -1.76
N SER A 37 18.46 11.00 -3.07
CA SER A 37 19.30 11.59 -4.12
C SER A 37 20.80 11.33 -3.93
N VAL A 38 21.13 10.08 -3.58
CA VAL A 38 22.50 9.64 -3.33
C VAL A 38 23.19 9.33 -4.67
N PRO A 39 24.40 9.85 -4.93
CA PRO A 39 25.19 9.46 -6.09
C PRO A 39 25.47 7.95 -6.10
N LYS A 40 25.45 7.31 -7.28
CA LYS A 40 25.71 5.86 -7.40
C LYS A 40 27.09 5.46 -6.88
N GLU A 41 28.07 6.37 -6.96
CA GLU A 41 29.43 6.21 -6.43
C GLU A 41 29.46 6.02 -4.90
N CYS A 42 28.55 6.67 -4.17
CA CYS A 42 28.49 6.62 -2.70
C CYS A 42 27.53 5.55 -2.18
N LEU A 43 26.95 4.73 -3.06
CA LEU A 43 25.92 3.73 -2.73
C LEU A 43 26.50 2.37 -2.30
N ASP A 44 27.77 2.36 -1.91
CA ASP A 44 28.42 1.19 -1.34
C ASP A 44 28.25 1.17 0.18
N GLU A 45 28.03 -0.03 0.73
CA GLU A 45 27.81 -0.19 2.16
C GLU A 45 29.07 0.18 2.96
N GLY A 46 30.27 -0.16 2.46
CA GLY A 46 31.53 0.19 3.10
C GLY A 46 31.73 1.70 3.20
N HIS A 47 31.47 2.41 2.10
CA HIS A 47 31.53 3.88 2.08
C HIS A 47 30.53 4.51 3.05
N ILE A 48 29.27 4.05 3.05
CA ILE A 48 28.25 4.55 3.98
C ILE A 48 28.66 4.29 5.45
N ARG A 49 29.21 3.12 5.77
CA ARG A 49 29.73 2.82 7.12
C ARG A 49 30.85 3.77 7.54
N SER A 50 31.74 4.11 6.61
CA SER A 50 32.84 5.05 6.87
C SER A 50 32.34 6.48 7.16
N LEU A 51 31.23 6.90 6.54
CA LEU A 51 30.62 8.22 6.77
C LEU A 51 30.03 8.37 8.18
N PHE A 52 29.59 7.26 8.80
CA PHE A 52 28.88 7.26 10.08
C PHE A 52 29.64 6.53 11.21
N ASN A 53 30.95 6.31 11.07
CA ASN A 53 31.80 5.67 12.09
C ASN A 53 31.29 4.27 12.55
N GLY A 54 30.63 3.52 11.65
CA GLY A 54 30.29 2.10 11.86
C GLY A 54 29.22 1.75 12.90
N SER A 55 28.62 2.71 13.61
CA SER A 55 27.67 2.44 14.71
C SER A 55 26.22 2.18 14.27
N ALA A 56 25.97 2.05 12.96
CA ALA A 56 24.63 2.05 12.41
C ALA A 56 24.35 0.88 11.46
N LYS A 57 23.10 0.37 11.52
CA LYS A 57 22.59 -0.63 10.59
C LYS A 57 22.11 0.06 9.31
N ILE A 58 22.58 -0.39 8.17
CA ILE A 58 22.33 0.25 6.87
C ILE A 58 21.38 -0.61 6.04
N TRP A 59 20.46 0.05 5.34
CA TRP A 59 19.55 -0.57 4.39
C TRP A 59 19.55 0.21 3.09
N ILE A 60 20.01 -0.40 2.01
CA ILE A 60 19.97 0.22 0.69
C ILE A 60 18.61 -0.06 0.06
N ALA A 61 17.93 0.97 -0.45
CA ALA A 61 16.68 0.77 -1.15
C ALA A 61 16.96 0.15 -2.53
N GLY A 62 16.10 -0.77 -2.98
CA GLY A 62 16.24 -1.47 -4.25
C GLY A 62 14.98 -1.43 -5.09
N ASP A 63 15.10 -1.58 -6.41
CA ASP A 63 13.94 -1.68 -7.30
C ASP A 63 13.18 -2.99 -7.04
N THR A 64 11.93 -2.84 -6.61
CA THR A 64 11.01 -3.96 -6.35
C THR A 64 9.93 -4.08 -7.42
N LYS A 65 9.91 -3.26 -8.48
CA LYS A 65 8.76 -3.20 -9.42
C LYS A 65 8.37 -4.55 -10.02
N GLN A 66 9.34 -5.38 -10.41
CA GLN A 66 9.06 -6.69 -10.99
C GLN A 66 8.52 -7.66 -9.94
N LEU A 67 9.14 -7.66 -8.76
CA LEU A 67 8.71 -8.46 -7.62
C LEU A 67 7.29 -8.07 -7.16
N ASP A 68 7.02 -6.77 -7.04
CA ASP A 68 5.72 -6.23 -6.67
C ASP A 68 4.64 -6.64 -7.66
N LYS A 69 4.93 -6.66 -8.97
CA LYS A 69 3.98 -7.14 -9.98
C LYS A 69 3.63 -8.60 -9.77
N ILE A 70 4.62 -9.48 -9.58
CA ILE A 70 4.39 -10.92 -9.36
C ILE A 70 3.59 -11.14 -8.07
N ILE A 71 3.93 -10.42 -7.00
CA ILE A 71 3.20 -10.49 -5.72
C ILE A 71 1.77 -9.98 -5.88
N GLN A 72 1.55 -8.86 -6.56
CA GLN A 72 0.21 -8.32 -6.82
C GLN A 72 -0.62 -9.28 -7.69
N GLU A 73 -0.02 -9.89 -8.71
CA GLU A 73 -0.70 -10.90 -9.53
C GLU A 73 -1.11 -12.12 -8.69
N ARG A 74 -0.20 -12.62 -7.85
CA ARG A 74 -0.49 -13.69 -6.90
C ARG A 74 -1.64 -13.31 -5.97
N ASP A 75 -1.58 -12.15 -5.33
CA ASP A 75 -2.59 -11.71 -4.35
C ASP A 75 -3.95 -11.50 -5.01
N ASN A 76 -3.97 -10.97 -6.24
CA ASN A 76 -5.20 -10.85 -7.03
C ASN A 76 -5.80 -12.22 -7.37
N VAL A 77 -4.98 -13.22 -7.67
CA VAL A 77 -5.45 -14.61 -7.91
C VAL A 77 -5.96 -15.24 -6.62
N VAL A 78 -5.26 -15.05 -5.49
CA VAL A 78 -5.71 -15.53 -4.16
C VAL A 78 -7.05 -14.91 -3.80
N MET A 79 -7.20 -13.59 -3.90
CA MET A 79 -8.47 -12.90 -3.62
C MET A 79 -9.61 -13.39 -4.52
N LYS A 80 -9.32 -13.68 -5.80
CA LYS A 80 -10.32 -14.26 -6.71
C LYS A 80 -10.69 -15.70 -6.33
N LEU A 81 -9.71 -16.51 -5.94
CA LEU A 81 -9.91 -17.89 -5.51
C LEU A 81 -10.74 -17.93 -4.23
N GLU A 82 -10.37 -17.15 -3.22
CA GLU A 82 -11.10 -17.04 -1.95
C GLU A 82 -12.53 -16.59 -2.18
N LYS A 83 -12.74 -15.55 -3.00
CA LYS A 83 -14.09 -15.08 -3.34
C LYS A 83 -14.92 -16.19 -4.00
N ALA A 84 -14.35 -16.93 -4.94
CA ALA A 84 -15.01 -18.03 -5.62
C ALA A 84 -15.34 -19.19 -4.65
N GLU A 85 -14.41 -19.57 -3.78
CA GLU A 85 -14.65 -20.61 -2.78
C GLU A 85 -15.71 -20.19 -1.76
N ILE A 86 -15.71 -18.93 -1.30
CA ILE A 86 -16.74 -18.38 -0.41
C ILE A 86 -18.11 -18.38 -1.10
N GLU A 87 -18.19 -17.92 -2.36
CA GLU A 87 -19.43 -17.93 -3.13
C GLU A 87 -19.98 -19.35 -3.30
N TRP A 88 -19.10 -20.30 -3.58
CA TRP A 88 -19.45 -21.71 -3.71
C TRP A 88 -19.96 -22.29 -2.39
N ILE A 89 -19.23 -22.10 -1.29
CA ILE A 89 -19.65 -22.54 0.06
C ILE A 89 -21.01 -21.93 0.45
N ARG A 90 -21.22 -20.63 0.20
CA ARG A 90 -22.50 -19.96 0.46
C ARG A 90 -23.63 -20.58 -0.34
N LEU A 91 -23.39 -20.89 -1.61
CA LEU A 91 -24.37 -21.54 -2.47
C LEU A 91 -24.72 -22.93 -1.94
N CYS A 92 -23.72 -23.73 -1.56
CA CYS A 92 -23.93 -25.06 -0.99
C CYS A 92 -24.68 -25.02 0.33
N ASN A 93 -24.32 -24.10 1.22
CA ASN A 93 -25.02 -23.91 2.49
C ASN A 93 -26.47 -23.47 2.28
N LYS A 94 -26.74 -22.58 1.30
CA LYS A 94 -28.10 -22.17 0.96
C LYS A 94 -28.93 -23.35 0.44
N GLU A 95 -28.33 -24.25 -0.32
CA GLU A 95 -28.99 -25.46 -0.80
C GLU A 95 -29.24 -26.43 0.34
N ARG A 96 -28.25 -26.69 1.19
CA ARG A 96 -28.41 -27.49 2.41
C ARG A 96 -29.56 -27.00 3.29
N ILE A 97 -29.62 -25.71 3.61
CA ILE A 97 -30.72 -25.12 4.42
C ILE A 97 -32.08 -25.29 3.72
N LYS A 98 -32.14 -25.14 2.39
CA LYS A 98 -33.38 -25.39 1.62
C LYS A 98 -33.81 -26.85 1.68
N TYR A 99 -32.87 -27.79 1.67
CA TYR A 99 -33.17 -29.20 1.86
C TYR A 99 -33.65 -29.46 3.29
N GLU A 100 -32.94 -28.98 4.32
CA GLU A 100 -33.31 -29.16 5.72
C GLU A 100 -34.69 -28.57 6.06
N THR A 101 -35.03 -27.40 5.54
CA THR A 101 -36.36 -26.80 5.71
C THR A 101 -37.46 -27.57 4.98
N LYS A 102 -37.17 -28.13 3.80
CA LYS A 102 -38.12 -28.98 3.06
C LYS A 102 -38.33 -30.31 3.79
N THR A 103 -37.25 -30.97 4.22
CA THR A 103 -37.29 -32.22 4.97
C THR A 103 -37.89 -32.03 6.37
N GLY A 104 -37.68 -30.89 7.03
CA GLY A 104 -38.35 -30.55 8.29
C GLY A 104 -39.87 -30.35 8.13
N ASN A 105 -40.30 -29.71 7.04
CA ASN A 105 -41.71 -29.57 6.68
C ASN A 105 -42.35 -30.91 6.21
N GLU A 106 -41.56 -31.83 5.68
CA GLU A 106 -41.99 -33.20 5.34
C GLU A 106 -41.98 -34.14 6.56
N ALA A 107 -41.08 -33.94 7.53
CA ALA A 107 -41.05 -34.70 8.78
C ALA A 107 -42.22 -34.35 9.72
N GLU A 108 -42.73 -33.11 9.72
CA GLU A 108 -44.00 -32.77 10.38
C GLU A 108 -45.24 -33.33 9.65
N ARG A 109 -45.12 -33.72 8.38
CA ARG A 109 -46.18 -34.44 7.62
C ARG A 109 -46.02 -35.95 7.61
N ALA A 110 -44.88 -36.48 8.05
CA ALA A 110 -44.51 -37.89 8.00
C ALA A 110 -44.28 -38.50 9.39
N THR A 111 -45.14 -38.18 10.36
CA THR A 111 -45.38 -39.03 11.55
C THR A 111 -46.09 -40.35 11.23
N THR A 112 -45.92 -40.86 10.00
CA THR A 112 -46.23 -42.23 9.62
C THR A 112 -45.13 -42.72 8.69
N SER A 113 -44.49 -43.82 9.09
CA SER A 113 -43.51 -44.66 8.40
C SER A 113 -42.01 -44.30 8.47
N THR A 114 -41.30 -45.27 9.04
CA THR A 114 -39.90 -45.44 9.44
C THR A 114 -38.91 -45.58 8.28
N SER A 115 -37.66 -45.13 8.46
CA SER A 115 -36.46 -45.81 7.94
C SER A 115 -35.15 -45.22 8.48
N ASP A 116 -34.13 -46.07 8.47
CA ASP A 116 -32.91 -46.11 9.30
C ASP A 116 -31.87 -44.98 9.13
N PRO A 117 -31.08 -44.66 10.18
CA PRO A 117 -30.07 -43.61 10.19
C PRO A 117 -28.65 -44.03 9.76
N GLU A 118 -28.46 -45.21 9.15
CA GLU A 118 -27.13 -45.83 9.01
C GLU A 118 -26.71 -46.13 7.56
N SER A 119 -26.76 -45.10 6.71
CA SER A 119 -25.98 -45.06 5.47
C SER A 119 -25.44 -43.65 5.26
N GLY A 120 -24.16 -43.45 5.60
CA GLY A 120 -23.41 -42.20 5.47
C GLY A 120 -23.15 -41.74 4.03
N ASN A 121 -24.00 -42.13 3.09
CA ASN A 121 -24.00 -41.65 1.73
C ASN A 121 -25.43 -41.79 1.20
N ILE A 122 -25.97 -40.70 0.62
CA ILE A 122 -27.22 -40.63 -0.15
C ILE A 122 -28.50 -40.36 0.67
N VAL A 123 -28.73 -39.09 0.97
CA VAL A 123 -30.04 -38.45 0.70
C VAL A 123 -29.76 -37.36 -0.35
N THR A 124 -29.62 -37.82 -1.59
CA THR A 124 -29.03 -37.08 -2.72
C THR A 124 -29.87 -35.92 -3.24
N GLY A 125 -29.20 -34.81 -3.54
CA GLY A 125 -29.79 -33.68 -4.26
C GLY A 125 -28.75 -32.74 -4.88
N ARG A 126 -27.95 -33.26 -5.82
CA ARG A 126 -26.92 -32.57 -6.61
C ARG A 126 -25.70 -32.14 -5.79
N SER A 127 -24.58 -32.83 -6.00
CA SER A 127 -23.31 -32.36 -5.46
C SER A 127 -23.11 -30.93 -5.94
N CYS A 128 -22.89 -30.03 -5.00
CA CYS A 128 -22.78 -28.61 -5.25
C CYS A 128 -21.66 -28.27 -6.27
N GLU A 129 -20.82 -29.26 -6.60
CA GLU A 129 -19.89 -29.34 -7.72
C GLU A 129 -20.42 -28.82 -9.05
N ASP A 130 -21.67 -29.12 -9.44
CA ASP A 130 -22.20 -28.69 -10.74
C ASP A 130 -22.38 -27.16 -10.83
N LYS A 131 -22.42 -26.46 -9.68
CA LYS A 131 -22.70 -25.03 -9.57
C LYS A 131 -21.46 -24.22 -9.22
N ARG A 132 -20.27 -24.72 -9.57
CA ARG A 132 -19.03 -23.99 -9.33
C ARG A 132 -18.97 -22.66 -10.09
N PRO A 133 -18.47 -21.59 -9.45
CA PRO A 133 -18.35 -20.29 -10.07
C PRO A 133 -17.35 -20.33 -11.22
N THR A 134 -17.78 -19.82 -12.37
CA THR A 134 -17.01 -19.81 -13.62
C THR A 134 -16.77 -18.38 -14.07
N HIS A 135 -15.61 -18.13 -14.67
CA HIS A 135 -15.29 -16.83 -15.27
C HIS A 135 -14.72 -17.03 -16.68
N ARG A 136 -14.71 -15.96 -17.47
CA ARG A 136 -14.06 -15.93 -18.79
C ARG A 136 -12.70 -15.27 -18.67
N LYS A 137 -11.70 -15.79 -19.37
CA LYS A 137 -10.30 -15.33 -19.29
C LYS A 137 -10.05 -13.97 -19.97
N GLY A 138 -10.87 -13.59 -20.95
CA GLY A 138 -10.63 -12.37 -21.72
C GLY A 138 -11.01 -11.08 -21.00
N PRO A 139 -10.74 -9.93 -21.65
CA PRO A 139 -10.94 -8.62 -21.06
C PRO A 139 -12.42 -8.42 -20.66
N LEU A 140 -12.63 -7.78 -19.50
CA LEU A 140 -13.95 -7.49 -18.92
C LEU A 140 -14.86 -8.72 -18.71
N GLY A 141 -14.34 -9.94 -18.81
CA GLY A 141 -15.12 -11.17 -18.66
C GLY A 141 -16.09 -11.45 -19.81
N LEU A 142 -15.96 -10.75 -20.94
CA LEU A 142 -16.90 -10.84 -22.07
C LEU A 142 -16.43 -11.84 -23.14
N ILE A 143 -15.14 -11.82 -23.46
CA ILE A 143 -14.53 -12.63 -24.51
C ILE A 143 -13.74 -13.80 -23.90
N GLY A 144 -13.72 -14.95 -24.57
CA GLY A 144 -12.82 -16.08 -24.26
C GLY A 144 -13.48 -17.28 -23.58
N GLU A 145 -12.65 -18.29 -23.32
CA GLU A 145 -13.05 -19.59 -22.75
C GLU A 145 -13.60 -19.43 -21.32
N LYS A 146 -14.72 -20.10 -21.05
CA LYS A 146 -15.33 -20.19 -19.72
C LYS A 146 -14.63 -21.29 -18.92
N VAL A 147 -13.96 -20.92 -17.85
CA VAL A 147 -13.22 -21.85 -16.98
C VAL A 147 -13.72 -21.81 -15.56
N ASP A 148 -13.60 -22.95 -14.86
CA ASP A 148 -13.82 -23.02 -13.41
C ASP A 148 -12.79 -22.14 -12.71
N THR A 149 -13.29 -21.16 -11.95
CA THR A 149 -12.46 -20.17 -11.26
C THR A 149 -11.57 -20.81 -10.19
N ILE A 150 -12.07 -21.84 -9.51
CA ILE A 150 -11.36 -22.51 -8.42
C ILE A 150 -10.19 -23.31 -8.98
N GLN A 151 -10.46 -24.16 -9.97
CA GLN A 151 -9.42 -25.00 -10.57
C GLN A 151 -8.39 -24.17 -11.34
N TRP A 152 -8.82 -23.11 -12.02
CA TRP A 152 -7.92 -22.14 -12.64
C TRP A 152 -7.04 -21.44 -11.60
N GLY A 153 -7.63 -20.94 -10.51
CA GLY A 153 -6.91 -20.23 -9.45
C GLY A 153 -5.86 -21.12 -8.78
N ARG A 154 -6.20 -22.37 -8.45
CA ARG A 154 -5.26 -23.35 -7.88
C ARG A 154 -4.09 -23.65 -8.82
N LYS A 155 -4.37 -23.87 -10.11
CA LYS A 155 -3.32 -24.10 -11.12
C LYS A 155 -2.41 -22.88 -11.26
N LYS A 156 -3.00 -21.69 -11.39
CA LYS A 156 -2.24 -20.45 -11.55
C LYS A 156 -1.39 -20.13 -10.31
N LEU A 157 -1.91 -20.40 -9.12
CA LEU A 157 -1.19 -20.20 -7.86
C LEU A 157 -0.02 -21.20 -7.71
N LYS A 158 -0.18 -22.45 -8.19
CA LYS A 158 0.91 -23.43 -8.24
C LYS A 158 2.11 -22.93 -9.07
N ASP A 159 1.85 -22.16 -10.12
CA ASP A 159 2.90 -21.57 -10.96
C ASP A 159 3.47 -20.28 -10.34
N LEU A 160 2.61 -19.41 -9.79
CA LEU A 160 2.99 -18.09 -9.26
C LEU A 160 3.75 -18.14 -7.92
N ILE A 161 3.44 -19.10 -7.04
CA ILE A 161 4.14 -19.23 -5.75
C ILE A 161 5.65 -19.44 -5.93
N PRO A 162 6.12 -20.45 -6.69
CA PRO A 162 7.55 -20.67 -6.87
C PRO A 162 8.22 -19.51 -7.63
N GLU A 163 7.51 -18.90 -8.58
CA GLU A 163 8.00 -17.69 -9.27
C GLU A 163 8.24 -16.55 -8.28
N ALA A 164 7.27 -16.24 -7.41
CA ALA A 164 7.39 -15.23 -6.38
C ALA A 164 8.54 -15.54 -5.40
N GLN A 165 8.67 -16.80 -4.96
CA GLN A 165 9.77 -17.22 -4.09
C GLN A 165 11.13 -17.05 -4.78
N SER A 166 11.23 -17.42 -6.06
CA SER A 166 12.47 -17.24 -6.82
C SER A 166 12.84 -15.75 -6.96
N ALA A 167 11.85 -14.88 -7.20
CA ALA A 167 12.05 -13.44 -7.28
C ALA A 167 12.44 -12.83 -5.93
N GLN A 168 11.86 -13.30 -4.83
CA GLN A 168 12.25 -12.91 -3.47
C GLN A 168 13.68 -13.33 -3.15
N ASN A 169 14.07 -14.56 -3.50
CA ASN A 169 15.43 -15.05 -3.27
C ASN A 169 16.46 -14.27 -4.11
N LYS A 170 16.15 -13.95 -5.37
CA LYS A 170 16.97 -13.05 -6.20
C LYS A 170 17.14 -11.67 -5.57
N TRP A 171 16.08 -11.14 -4.97
CA TRP A 171 16.16 -9.86 -4.26
C TRP A 171 17.02 -9.96 -2.99
N LEU A 172 16.83 -11.01 -2.19
CA LEU A 172 17.61 -11.25 -0.96
C LEU A 172 19.11 -11.47 -1.23
N THR A 173 19.45 -12.08 -2.35
CA THR A 173 20.84 -12.29 -2.78
C THR A 173 21.51 -11.00 -3.28
N GLY A 174 20.75 -9.92 -3.46
CA GLY A 174 21.27 -8.62 -3.89
C GLY A 174 21.27 -8.39 -5.41
N GLU A 175 20.65 -9.28 -6.19
CA GLU A 175 20.49 -9.13 -7.65
C GLU A 175 19.35 -8.15 -8.00
N TYR A 176 19.49 -6.89 -7.60
CA TYR A 176 18.54 -5.83 -7.94
C TYR A 176 19.23 -4.50 -8.23
N GLU A 177 18.57 -3.65 -9.01
CA GLU A 177 19.03 -2.28 -9.22
C GLU A 177 18.85 -1.48 -7.93
N LYS A 178 19.96 -1.02 -7.34
CA LYS A 178 19.93 -0.20 -6.14
C LYS A 178 19.38 1.19 -6.46
N HIS A 179 18.44 1.67 -5.67
CA HIS A 179 17.92 3.03 -5.73
C HIS A 179 18.92 4.04 -5.18
N THR A 180 18.79 5.30 -5.60
CA THR A 180 19.58 6.44 -5.09
C THR A 180 19.12 6.89 -3.69
N ALA A 181 18.84 5.95 -2.80
CA ALA A 181 18.41 6.20 -1.44
C ALA A 181 18.81 5.04 -0.51
N PHE A 182 19.10 5.38 0.75
CA PHE A 182 19.38 4.41 1.80
C PHE A 182 18.85 4.88 3.14
N PHE A 183 18.61 3.93 4.05
CA PHE A 183 18.23 4.15 5.42
C PHE A 183 19.39 3.78 6.34
N VAL A 184 19.59 4.58 7.37
CA VAL A 184 20.58 4.32 8.42
C VAL A 184 19.87 4.32 9.75
N GLU A 185 19.85 3.17 10.42
CA GLU A 185 19.36 3.02 11.78
C GLU A 185 20.52 3.16 12.77
N PHE A 186 20.40 4.14 13.66
CA PHE A 186 21.35 4.38 14.74
C PHE A 186 20.90 3.70 16.04
N SER A 187 21.84 3.50 16.97
CA SER A 187 21.53 2.98 18.30
C SER A 187 20.68 3.95 19.12
N THR A 188 20.99 5.25 19.03
CA THR A 188 20.36 6.34 19.79
C THR A 188 19.64 7.34 18.87
N GLN A 189 18.52 7.91 19.32
CA GLN A 189 17.85 9.01 18.62
C GLN A 189 18.75 10.24 18.48
N TYR A 190 19.60 10.50 19.48
CA TYR A 190 20.57 11.60 19.44
C TYR A 190 21.50 11.47 18.23
N ASP A 191 22.11 10.29 18.04
CA ASP A 191 23.02 10.03 16.92
C ASP A 191 22.31 10.19 15.56
N ALA A 192 21.05 9.74 15.48
CA ALA A 192 20.22 9.94 14.29
C ALA A 192 19.96 11.42 14.00
N GLN A 193 19.70 12.23 15.02
CA GLN A 193 19.51 13.68 14.87
C GLN A 193 20.82 14.38 14.49
N VAL A 194 21.94 13.98 15.06
CA VAL A 194 23.28 14.49 14.69
C VAL A 194 23.54 14.18 13.22
N ALA A 195 23.38 12.93 12.77
CA ALA A 195 23.54 12.53 11.37
C ALA A 195 22.58 13.24 10.41
N PHE A 196 21.37 13.55 10.87
CA PHE A 196 20.39 14.33 10.11
C PHE A 196 20.80 15.80 9.96
N GLN A 197 21.54 16.37 10.91
CA GLN A 197 21.95 17.77 10.87
C GLN A 197 23.31 17.96 10.17
N THR A 198 24.25 17.04 10.37
CA THR A 198 25.62 17.16 9.83
C THR A 198 25.67 17.08 8.31
N ALA A 199 26.45 17.93 7.65
CA ALA A 199 26.62 17.87 6.20
C ALA A 199 27.45 16.62 5.83
N THR A 200 26.82 15.67 5.15
CA THR A 200 27.44 14.36 4.86
C THR A 200 28.28 14.37 3.57
N HIS A 201 28.26 15.44 2.78
CA HIS A 201 28.97 15.49 1.51
C HIS A 201 29.46 16.88 1.12
N HIS A 202 30.60 16.93 0.42
CA HIS A 202 31.26 18.17 -0.01
C HIS A 202 30.51 18.87 -1.17
N ARG A 203 29.80 18.11 -2.02
CA ARG A 203 28.97 18.69 -3.08
C ARG A 203 27.60 19.08 -2.52
N PRO A 204 27.15 20.33 -2.74
CA PRO A 204 25.81 20.73 -2.35
C PRO A 204 24.78 19.85 -3.08
N LEU A 205 23.63 19.61 -2.43
CA LEU A 205 22.45 18.93 -2.99
C LEU A 205 22.58 17.41 -3.20
N GLN A 206 23.72 16.82 -2.86
CA GLN A 206 23.87 15.37 -2.74
C GLN A 206 23.52 14.92 -1.32
N LEU A 207 22.95 13.72 -1.18
CA LEU A 207 22.38 13.23 0.09
C LEU A 207 21.31 14.17 0.68
N SER A 208 20.57 14.86 -0.17
CA SER A 208 19.49 15.79 0.19
C SER A 208 18.31 15.61 -0.77
N PRO A 209 17.04 15.60 -0.31
CA PRO A 209 16.60 15.79 1.08
C PRO A 209 16.84 14.58 1.99
N ARG A 210 16.85 14.86 3.31
CA ARG A 210 16.94 13.87 4.37
C ARG A 210 15.66 13.88 5.17
N PHE A 211 15.30 12.75 5.77
CA PHE A 211 14.11 12.64 6.61
C PHE A 211 14.37 11.79 7.83
N ILE A 212 13.73 12.13 8.95
CA ILE A 212 13.78 11.41 10.22
C ILE A 212 12.36 11.21 10.75
N GLY A 213 12.11 10.14 11.50
CA GLY A 213 10.80 9.91 12.14
C GLY A 213 9.74 9.26 11.24
N ILE A 214 10.09 8.86 10.01
CA ILE A 214 9.17 8.25 9.05
C ILE A 214 8.88 6.79 9.43
N LYS A 215 7.62 6.39 9.44
CA LYS A 215 7.24 4.98 9.64
C LYS A 215 7.46 4.18 8.35
N PRO A 216 7.82 2.88 8.41
CA PRO A 216 7.98 2.06 7.22
C PRO A 216 6.76 2.08 6.28
N ASN A 217 5.54 2.11 6.83
CA ASN A 217 4.29 2.14 6.05
C ASN A 217 4.00 3.51 5.39
N GLU A 218 4.68 4.58 5.82
CA GLU A 218 4.55 5.92 5.25
C GLU A 218 5.58 6.15 4.11
N VAL A 219 6.52 5.21 3.93
CA VAL A 219 7.54 5.31 2.88
C VAL A 219 6.95 4.96 1.52
N ILE A 220 7.01 5.91 0.59
CA ILE A 220 6.64 5.68 -0.82
C ILE A 220 7.87 5.16 -1.57
N TRP A 221 8.06 3.84 -1.58
CA TRP A 221 9.22 3.18 -2.18
C TRP A 221 9.48 3.57 -3.64
N LYS A 222 8.42 3.74 -4.43
CA LYS A 222 8.49 4.18 -5.84
C LYS A 222 9.14 5.56 -6.03
N SER A 223 9.13 6.40 -5.01
CA SER A 223 9.71 7.75 -5.06
C SER A 223 11.19 7.79 -4.68
N LEU A 224 11.77 6.69 -4.18
CA LEU A 224 13.16 6.65 -3.70
C LEU A 224 14.18 6.60 -4.85
N ASN A 225 13.75 6.29 -6.07
CA ASN A 225 14.63 6.15 -7.23
C ASN A 225 14.97 7.48 -7.94
N TYR A 226 14.44 8.60 -7.46
CA TYR A 226 14.67 9.88 -8.15
C TYR A 226 16.03 10.45 -7.79
N SER A 227 16.77 10.86 -8.83
CA SER A 227 17.95 11.71 -8.67
C SER A 227 17.54 13.14 -8.33
N TRP A 228 18.45 13.91 -7.74
CA TRP A 228 18.18 15.30 -7.34
C TRP A 228 17.68 16.18 -8.51
N TRP A 229 18.25 16.02 -9.71
CA TRP A 229 17.81 16.75 -10.91
C TRP A 229 16.38 16.39 -11.33
N GLN A 230 16.01 15.11 -11.28
CA GLN A 230 14.65 14.68 -11.59
C GLN A 230 13.65 15.23 -10.57
N VAL A 231 14.02 15.31 -9.29
CA VAL A 231 13.22 15.94 -8.24
C VAL A 231 13.03 17.43 -8.53
N ALA A 232 14.10 18.14 -8.90
CA ALA A 232 14.05 19.56 -9.25
C ALA A 232 13.12 19.83 -10.45
N ILE A 233 13.27 19.08 -11.55
CA ILE A 233 12.43 19.22 -12.74
C ILE A 233 10.95 18.98 -12.41
N ARG A 234 10.64 17.89 -11.68
CA ARG A 234 9.26 17.58 -11.28
C ARG A 234 8.66 18.68 -10.41
N ARG A 235 9.45 19.27 -9.52
CA ARG A 235 9.02 20.41 -8.70
C ARG A 235 8.63 21.61 -9.56
N TYR A 236 9.45 21.95 -10.55
CA TYR A 236 9.11 23.03 -11.50
C TYR A 236 7.87 22.73 -12.32
N VAL A 237 7.72 21.51 -12.85
CA VAL A 237 6.53 21.09 -13.59
C VAL A 237 5.27 21.26 -12.73
N ILE A 238 5.30 20.81 -11.47
CA ILE A 238 4.17 20.96 -10.55
C ILE A 238 3.86 22.43 -10.27
N TYR A 239 4.87 23.27 -10.04
CA TYR A 239 4.66 24.70 -9.83
C TYR A 239 4.01 25.36 -11.05
N THR A 240 4.49 25.06 -12.26
CA THR A 240 3.87 25.60 -13.49
C THR A 240 2.42 25.13 -13.65
N ALA A 241 2.12 23.88 -13.33
CA ALA A 241 0.75 23.34 -13.39
C ALA A 241 -0.17 24.01 -12.36
N ILE A 242 0.30 24.23 -11.12
CA ILE A 242 -0.47 24.92 -10.08
C ILE A 242 -0.72 26.37 -10.47
N THR A 243 0.29 27.08 -10.98
CA THR A 243 0.11 28.46 -11.44
C THR A 243 -0.91 28.54 -12.57
N GLY A 244 -0.85 27.62 -13.55
CA GLY A 244 -1.85 27.53 -14.61
C GLY A 244 -3.27 27.26 -14.08
N LEU A 245 -3.40 26.35 -13.10
CA LEU A 245 -4.67 26.04 -12.46
C LEU A 245 -5.26 27.24 -11.71
N VAL A 246 -4.44 28.02 -11.02
CA VAL A 246 -4.88 29.24 -10.31
C VAL A 246 -5.39 30.29 -11.30
N VAL A 247 -4.69 30.53 -12.41
CA VAL A 247 -5.14 31.48 -13.45
C VAL A 247 -6.45 31.00 -14.07
N PHE A 248 -6.56 29.70 -14.36
CA PHE A 248 -7.78 29.11 -14.89
C PHE A 248 -8.97 29.28 -13.95
N TRP A 249 -8.79 29.06 -12.65
CA TRP A 249 -9.85 29.23 -11.65
C TRP A 249 -10.16 30.68 -11.28
N ALA A 250 -9.27 31.63 -11.58
CA ALA A 250 -9.54 33.05 -11.36
C ALA A 250 -10.70 33.55 -12.25
N LEU A 251 -10.82 33.05 -13.49
CA LEU A 251 -11.89 33.42 -14.42
C LEU A 251 -13.30 33.17 -13.85
N PRO A 252 -13.71 31.95 -13.47
CA PRO A 252 -15.04 31.73 -12.90
C PRO A 252 -15.25 32.49 -11.59
N ALA A 253 -14.23 32.64 -10.74
CA ALA A 253 -14.34 33.40 -9.49
C ALA A 253 -14.67 34.88 -9.75
N THR A 254 -14.05 35.49 -10.77
CA THR A 254 -14.35 36.89 -11.13
C THR A 254 -15.78 37.05 -11.67
N ILE A 255 -16.27 36.10 -12.48
CA ILE A 255 -17.64 36.13 -13.00
C ILE A 255 -18.65 36.06 -11.85
N VAL A 256 -18.45 35.15 -10.89
CA VAL A 256 -19.30 35.05 -9.69
C VAL A 256 -19.25 36.34 -8.87
N GLY A 257 -18.08 36.96 -8.73
CA GLY A 257 -17.93 38.25 -8.06
C GLY A 257 -18.74 39.36 -8.71
N ILE A 258 -18.71 39.45 -10.05
CA ILE A 258 -19.50 40.44 -10.80
C ILE A 258 -21.00 40.20 -10.57
N ILE A 259 -21.47 38.95 -10.66
CA ILE A 259 -22.88 38.60 -10.43
C ILE A 259 -23.30 38.99 -9.01
N ALA A 260 -22.52 38.63 -7.98
CA ALA A 260 -22.80 38.96 -6.60
C ALA A 260 -22.95 40.47 -6.36
N GLN A 261 -22.09 41.27 -7.00
CA GLN A 261 -22.18 42.72 -6.88
C GLN A 261 -23.43 43.30 -7.54
N THR A 262 -23.82 42.80 -8.71
CA THR A 262 -25.08 43.23 -9.36
C THR A 262 -26.31 42.90 -8.51
N THR A 263 -26.35 41.73 -7.86
CA THR A 263 -27.46 41.35 -6.98
C THR A 263 -27.57 42.18 -5.71
N MET A 264 -26.45 42.69 -5.18
CA MET A 264 -26.47 43.58 -4.02
C MET A 264 -26.95 44.99 -4.36
N SER A 265 -26.70 45.46 -5.57
CA SER A 265 -27.08 46.82 -6.00
C SER A 265 -28.53 46.94 -6.46
N THR A 266 -29.25 45.83 -6.67
CA THR A 266 -30.71 45.83 -6.89
C THR A 266 -31.45 45.73 -5.54
N PRO A 267 -31.97 46.84 -4.97
CA PRO A 267 -32.80 46.75 -3.77
C PRO A 267 -34.08 45.96 -4.09
N MET A 268 -34.42 44.97 -3.26
CA MET A 268 -35.72 44.29 -3.34
C MET A 268 -36.81 45.30 -3.02
N VAL A 269 -37.63 45.62 -4.03
CA VAL A 269 -38.93 46.28 -3.90
C VAL A 269 -39.98 45.24 -3.50
#